data_AF-A0A2J0MAE6-F1
#
_entry.id   AF-A0A2J0MAE6-F1
#
_cell.length_a   1.000
_cell.length_b   1.000
_cell.length_c   1.000
_cell.angle_alpha   90.00
_cell.angle_beta   90.00
_cell.angle_gamma   90.00
#
_symmetry.space_group_name_H-M   'P 1'
#
loop_
_entity.id
_entity.type
_entity.pdbx_description
1 polymer ?
#
loop_
_entity_poly.entity_id
_entity_poly.type
_entity_poly.pdbx_seq_one_letter_code
_entity_poly.pdbx_strand_id
1 'polypeptide(L)' 'MFKNIFGRFSNDIGIDLGTSNTLFYVRDKGIVINEPSIAA' A
#
# COMPACT_ATOMS: atom_id res chain seq x y z
N MET A 1 4.80 25.04 -11.86
CA MET A 1 4.12 25.39 -10.59
C MET A 1 3.07 24.36 -10.12
N PHE A 2 2.59 23.43 -10.96
CA PHE A 2 1.51 22.48 -10.60
C PHE A 2 1.93 21.08 -10.12
N LYS A 3 3.20 20.66 -10.26
CA LYS A 3 3.65 19.30 -9.87
C LYS A 3 3.49 19.00 -8.37
N ASN A 4 3.52 20.01 -7.51
CA ASN A 4 3.56 19.82 -6.05
C ASN A 4 2.18 19.64 -5.40
N ILE A 5 1.08 19.94 -6.10
CA ILE A 5 -0.28 19.73 -5.58
C ILE A 5 -0.66 18.25 -5.66
N PHE A 6 -0.31 17.57 -6.76
CA PHE A 6 -0.61 16.14 -6.94
C PHE A 6 0.20 15.21 -6.04
N GLY A 7 1.44 15.59 -5.68
CA GLY A 7 2.27 14.82 -4.75
C GLY A 7 1.74 14.78 -3.30
N ARG A 8 0.81 15.68 -2.94
CA ARG A 8 0.11 15.63 -1.63
C ARG A 8 -1.11 14.71 -1.62
N PHE A 9 -1.58 14.28 -2.80
CA PHE A 9 -2.72 13.36 -2.94
C PHE A 9 -2.29 11.93 -3.30
N SER A 10 -0.99 11.66 -3.48
CA SER A 10 -0.50 10.28 -3.60
C SER A 10 -0.59 9.60 -2.23
N ASN A 11 -1.24 8.44 -2.18
CA ASN A 11 -1.17 7.59 -0.99
C ASN A 11 0.18 6.89 -0.99
N ASP A 12 0.97 7.09 0.06
CA ASP A 12 2.19 6.32 0.27
C ASP A 12 1.80 4.91 0.71
N ILE A 13 2.23 3.91 -0.07
CA ILE A 13 1.90 2.49 0.11
C ILE A 13 3.19 1.72 0.43
N GLY A 14 3.14 0.94 1.51
CA GLY A 14 4.09 -0.14 1.78
C GLY A 14 3.44 -1.48 1.46
N ILE A 15 4.20 -2.40 0.84
CA ILE A 15 3.74 -3.76 0.56
C ILE A 15 4.72 -4.72 1.21
N ASP A 16 4.20 -5.61 2.05
CA ASP A 16 4.96 -6.76 2.57
C ASP A 16 4.53 -8.01 1.81
N LEU A 17 5.49 -8.63 1.13
CA LEU A 17 5.29 -9.81 0.27
C LEU A 17 5.82 -11.04 0.99
N GLY A 18 5.06 -11.49 1.99
CA GLY A 18 5.36 -12.71 2.73
C GLY A 18 5.01 -13.97 1.93
N THR A 19 5.64 -15.09 2.28
CA THR A 19 5.36 -16.40 1.66
C THR A 19 3.92 -16.86 1.89
N SER A 20 3.34 -16.55 3.05
CA SER A 20 1.96 -16.93 3.40
C SER A 20 0.94 -15.84 3.13
N ASN A 21 1.29 -14.58 3.35
CA ASN A 21 0.39 -13.44 3.27
C ASN A 21 1.05 -12.25 2.58
N THR A 22 0.24 -11.48 1.87
CA THR A 22 0.60 -10.17 1.34
C THR A 22 -0.17 -9.11 2.11
N LEU A 23 0.54 -8.12 2.62
CA LEU A 23 -0.02 -7.02 3.40
C LEU A 23 0.18 -5.70 2.65
N PHE A 24 -0.85 -4.84 2.67
CA PHE A 24 -0.73 -3.47 2.18
C PHE A 24 -0.90 -2.51 3.35
N TYR A 25 0.09 -1.66 3.55
CA TYR A 25 0.06 -0.55 4.49
C TYR A 25 -0.14 0.76 3.73
N VAL A 26 -1.06 1.60 4.18
CA VAL A 26 -1.21 2.97 3.70
C VAL A 26 -0.87 3.92 4.84
N ARG A 27 0.01 4.89 4.58
CA ARG A 27 0.36 5.93 5.57
C ARG A 27 -0.92 6.57 6.12
N ASP A 28 -0.98 6.73 7.43
CA ASP A 28 -2.13 7.28 8.19
C ASP A 28 -3.42 6.44 8.17
N LYS A 29 -3.43 5.27 7.52
CA LYS A 29 -4.56 4.32 7.55
C LYS A 29 -4.21 2.97 8.18
N GLY A 30 -2.93 2.59 8.21
CA GLY A 30 -2.51 1.29 8.71
C GLY A 30 -2.57 0.19 7.65
N ILE A 31 -2.69 -1.06 8.08
CA ILE A 31 -2.84 -2.22 7.19
C ILE A 31 -4.26 -2.22 6.64
N VAL A 32 -4.38 -2.11 5.31
CA VAL A 32 -5.66 -2.05 4.59
C VAL A 32 -5.99 -3.32 3.81
N ILE A 33 -5.00 -4.17 3.54
CA ILE A 33 -5.15 -5.49 2.92
C ILE A 33 -4.28 -6.48 3.70
N ASN A 34 -4.82 -7.67 3.97
CA ASN A 34 -4.12 -8.82 4.53
C ASN A 34 -4.69 -10.09 3.90
N GLU A 35 -4.10 -10.53 2.80
CA GLU A 35 -4.61 -11.65 2.01
C GLU A 35 -3.57 -12.76 1.91
N PRO A 36 -3.97 -14.04 1.72
CA PRO A 36 -3.02 -15.11 1.42
C PRO A 36 -2.23 -14.83 0.14
N SER A 37 -0.93 -15.11 0.14
CA SER A 37 -0.05 -14.96 -1.03
C SER A 37 -0.21 -16.13 -1.99
N ILE A 38 -1.37 -16.23 -2.64
CA ILE A 38 -1.70 -17.31 -3.59
C ILE A 38 -2.23 -16.74 -4.91
N ALA A 39 -1.94 -17.43 -6.01
CA ALA A 39 -2.50 -17.17 -7.33
C ALA A 39 -3.31 -18.41 -7.77
N ALA A 40 -4.46 -18.18 -8.39
CA ALA A 40 -5.36 -19.21 -8.89
C ALA A 40 -5.34 -19.27 -10.43
#